data_AF-A0A3A9SWG4-F1
#
_entry.id   AF-A0A3A9SWG4-F1
#
_cell.length_a   1.000
_cell.length_b   1.000
_cell.length_c   1.000
_cell.angle_alpha   90.00
_cell.angle_beta   90.00
_cell.angle_gamma   90.00
#
_symmetry.space_group_name_H-M   'P 1'
#
loop_
_entity.id
_entity.type
_entity.pdbx_description
1 polymer ?
#
loop_
_entity_poly.entity_id
_entity_poly.type
_entity_poly.pdbx_seq_one_letter_code
_entity_poly.pdbx_strand_id
1 'polypeptide(L)'
;MSRKQEIIDVCVEMVDKDGFLNLSIKTIADKLGIKPPSLYKHFQGGLDEIKEAIIVYGWKNIDIKIAKSAVGKSREDGLKAMCYALREFAHDHPGVFEAICWHNSYTSDQNHEITKGVISSLYSILDSLEFSEVKKMHVLRSMRGFVEGFSMLELHGSFGDKISLDDSFEYGVDALISGIMKG
;
A
#
# COMPACT_ATOMS: atom_id res chain seq x y z
N MET A 1 -8.74 -6.23 -21.46
CA MET A 1 -8.75 -6.39 -20.00
C MET A 1 -9.58 -7.63 -19.67
N SER A 2 -9.24 -8.43 -18.65
CA SER A 2 -10.03 -9.63 -18.31
C SER A 2 -11.24 -9.25 -17.47
N ARG A 3 -12.33 -10.02 -17.54
CA ARG A 3 -13.52 -9.79 -16.70
C ARG A 3 -13.19 -9.81 -15.20
N LYS A 4 -12.20 -10.62 -14.81
CA LYS A 4 -11.72 -10.69 -13.43
C LYS A 4 -11.09 -9.35 -12.99
N GLN A 5 -10.31 -8.72 -13.86
CA GLN A 5 -9.70 -7.42 -13.59
C GLN A 5 -10.75 -6.32 -13.47
N GLU A 6 -11.73 -6.26 -14.38
CA GLU A 6 -12.83 -5.28 -14.30
C GLU A 6 -13.60 -5.38 -12.97
N ILE A 7 -13.81 -6.60 -12.46
CA ILE A 7 -14.46 -6.80 -11.15
C ILE A 7 -13.57 -6.27 -10.03
N ILE A 8 -12.26 -6.52 -10.07
CA ILE A 8 -11.30 -6.01 -9.07
C ILE A 8 -11.30 -4.49 -9.07
N ASP A 9 -11.25 -3.85 -10.23
CA ASP A 9 -11.22 -2.38 -10.36
C ASP A 9 -12.48 -1.77 -9.73
N VAL A 10 -13.65 -2.35 -9.99
CA VAL A 10 -14.91 -1.92 -9.34
C VAL A 10 -14.88 -2.16 -7.82
N CYS A 11 -14.30 -3.26 -7.36
CA CYS A 11 -14.17 -3.52 -5.93
C CYS A 11 -13.20 -2.55 -5.25
N VAL A 12 -12.11 -2.15 -5.92
CA VAL A 12 -11.16 -1.13 -5.44
C VAL A 12 -11.89 0.19 -5.23
N GLU A 13 -12.67 0.66 -6.22
CA GLU A 13 -13.48 1.87 -6.08
C GLU A 13 -14.47 1.79 -4.90
N MET A 14 -15.09 0.63 -4.71
CA MET A 14 -16.00 0.40 -3.59
C MET A 14 -15.27 0.42 -2.25
N VAL A 15 -14.08 -0.20 -2.18
CA VAL A 15 -13.29 -0.23 -0.95
C VAL A 15 -12.79 1.16 -0.58
N ASP A 16 -12.31 1.95 -1.55
CA ASP A 16 -11.85 3.31 -1.31
C ASP A 16 -12.96 4.24 -0.82
N LYS A 17 -14.19 4.00 -1.28
CA LYS A 17 -15.34 4.82 -0.90
C LYS A 17 -16.03 4.35 0.38
N ASP A 18 -16.32 3.06 0.45
CA ASP A 18 -17.23 2.49 1.44
C ASP A 18 -16.50 1.66 2.50
N GLY A 19 -15.19 1.41 2.34
CA GLY A 19 -14.36 0.67 3.28
C GLY A 19 -14.34 -0.85 3.06
N PHE A 20 -13.20 -1.47 3.37
CA PHE A 20 -12.91 -2.87 3.09
C PHE A 20 -13.87 -3.87 3.76
N LEU A 21 -14.34 -3.55 4.97
CA LEU A 21 -15.24 -4.41 5.74
C LEU A 21 -16.68 -4.42 5.20
N ASN A 22 -17.07 -3.39 4.45
CA ASN A 22 -18.41 -3.26 3.86
C ASN A 22 -18.55 -3.99 2.52
N LEU A 23 -17.46 -4.58 2.02
CA LEU A 23 -17.46 -5.36 0.79
C LEU A 23 -18.15 -6.72 1.01
N SER A 24 -19.12 -7.05 0.16
CA SER A 24 -19.83 -8.32 0.18
C SER A 24 -20.17 -8.77 -1.25
N ILE A 25 -20.39 -10.08 -1.44
CA ILE A 25 -20.83 -10.62 -2.75
C ILE A 25 -22.08 -9.91 -3.26
N LYS A 26 -23.01 -9.56 -2.36
CA LYS A 26 -24.24 -8.85 -2.71
C LYS A 26 -23.92 -7.43 -3.20
N THR A 27 -23.18 -6.64 -2.43
CA THR A 27 -22.87 -5.25 -2.80
C THR A 27 -22.07 -5.17 -4.09
N ILE A 28 -21.14 -6.10 -4.32
CA ILE A 28 -20.38 -6.21 -5.57
C ILE A 28 -21.30 -6.53 -6.75
N ALA A 29 -22.17 -7.54 -6.61
CA ALA A 29 -23.10 -7.95 -7.66
C ALA A 29 -24.07 -6.82 -8.04
N ASP A 30 -24.59 -6.12 -7.03
CA ASP A 30 -25.48 -4.97 -7.20
C ASP A 30 -24.76 -3.84 -7.94
N LYS A 31 -23.54 -3.47 -7.53
CA LYS A 31 -22.71 -2.45 -8.19
C LYS A 31 -22.40 -2.78 -9.66
N LEU A 32 -22.20 -4.06 -9.97
CA LEU A 32 -21.90 -4.55 -11.32
C LEU A 32 -23.15 -4.82 -12.18
N GLY A 33 -24.36 -4.74 -11.61
CA GLY A 33 -25.60 -5.07 -12.31
C GLY A 33 -25.72 -6.56 -12.71
N ILE A 34 -25.12 -7.45 -11.92
CA ILE A 34 -25.12 -8.91 -12.19
C ILE A 34 -25.75 -9.69 -11.04
N LYS A 35 -26.07 -10.97 -11.28
CA LYS A 35 -26.55 -11.86 -10.21
C LYS A 35 -25.37 -12.37 -9.36
N PRO A 36 -25.51 -12.50 -8.03
CA PRO A 36 -24.45 -13.02 -7.14
C PRO A 36 -23.75 -14.31 -7.60
N PRO A 37 -24.45 -15.34 -8.13
CA PRO A 37 -23.79 -16.56 -8.63
C PRO A 37 -22.81 -16.32 -9.79
N SER A 38 -22.89 -15.19 -10.48
CA SER A 38 -22.02 -14.86 -11.61
C SER A 38 -20.59 -14.56 -11.15
N LEU A 39 -20.40 -14.07 -9.91
CA LEU A 39 -19.08 -13.78 -9.36
C LEU A 39 -18.26 -15.05 -9.15
N TYR A 40 -18.90 -16.16 -8.75
CA TYR A 40 -18.23 -17.45 -8.53
C TYR A 40 -17.62 -18.07 -9.78
N LYS A 41 -18.03 -17.62 -10.98
CA LYS A 41 -17.37 -18.02 -12.24
C LYS A 41 -15.96 -17.43 -12.39
N HIS A 42 -15.69 -16.33 -11.70
CA HIS A 42 -14.41 -15.61 -11.75
C HIS A 42 -13.61 -15.73 -10.45
N PHE A 43 -14.32 -15.90 -9.33
CA PHE A 43 -13.77 -16.02 -7.97
C PHE A 43 -14.41 -17.22 -7.27
N GLN A 44 -13.84 -18.40 -7.46
CA GLN A 44 -14.37 -19.65 -6.87
C GLN A 44 -14.29 -19.61 -5.34
N GLY A 45 -13.28 -18.95 -4.79
CA GLY A 45 -13.14 -18.68 -3.35
C GLY A 45 -14.08 -17.58 -2.82
N GLY A 46 -14.95 -17.03 -3.67
CA GLY A 46 -15.96 -16.05 -3.26
C GLY A 46 -15.34 -14.75 -2.76
N LEU A 47 -15.86 -14.23 -1.64
CA LEU A 47 -15.47 -12.92 -1.12
C LEU A 47 -14.01 -12.87 -0.68
N ASP A 48 -13.49 -13.97 -0.11
CA ASP A 48 -12.13 -14.00 0.41
C ASP A 48 -11.11 -13.91 -0.73
N GLU A 49 -11.34 -14.61 -1.84
CA GLU A 49 -10.50 -14.50 -3.05
C GLU A 49 -10.54 -13.08 -3.64
N ILE A 50 -11.70 -12.40 -3.59
CA ILE A 50 -11.83 -11.01 -4.05
C ILE A 50 -11.04 -10.08 -3.12
N LYS A 51 -11.15 -10.26 -1.80
CA LYS A 51 -10.41 -9.49 -0.79
C LYS A 51 -8.91 -9.66 -0.97
N GLU A 52 -8.42 -10.89 -1.14
CA GLU A 52 -7.02 -11.16 -1.44
C GLU A 52 -6.57 -10.47 -2.74
N ALA A 53 -7.40 -10.51 -3.80
CA ALA A 53 -7.09 -9.83 -5.04
C ALA A 53 -6.95 -8.30 -4.90
N ILE A 54 -7.74 -7.67 -4.02
CA ILE A 54 -7.64 -6.24 -3.69
C ILE A 54 -6.35 -5.94 -2.93
N ILE A 55 -5.97 -6.81 -1.98
CA ILE A 55 -4.70 -6.69 -1.27
C ILE A 55 -3.50 -6.79 -2.23
N VAL A 56 -3.53 -7.77 -3.14
CA VAL A 56 -2.53 -7.92 -4.22
C VAL A 56 -2.48 -6.67 -5.10
N TYR A 57 -3.65 -6.13 -5.46
CA TYR A 57 -3.75 -4.89 -6.23
C TYR A 57 -3.06 -3.73 -5.52
N GLY A 58 -3.37 -3.50 -4.24
CA GLY A 58 -2.81 -2.38 -3.48
C GLY A 58 -1.29 -2.45 -3.41
N TRP A 59 -0.78 -3.61 -3.02
CA TRP A 59 0.64 -3.88 -2.94
C TRP A 59 1.37 -3.69 -4.28
N LYS A 60 0.85 -4.24 -5.39
CA LYS A 60 1.45 -4.05 -6.72
C LYS A 60 1.48 -2.59 -7.16
N ASN A 61 0.42 -1.84 -6.89
CA ASN A 61 0.35 -0.44 -7.29
C ASN A 61 1.29 0.44 -6.45
N ILE A 62 1.47 0.14 -5.16
CA ILE A 62 2.51 0.77 -4.35
C ILE A 62 3.90 0.52 -4.93
N ASP A 63 4.24 -0.74 -5.24
CA ASP A 63 5.56 -1.08 -5.80
C ASP A 63 5.81 -0.33 -7.12
N ILE A 64 4.82 -0.30 -8.01
CA ILE A 64 4.89 0.47 -9.27
C ILE A 64 5.08 1.97 -9.00
N LYS A 65 4.36 2.54 -8.01
CA LYS A 65 4.45 3.97 -7.69
C LYS A 65 5.81 4.33 -7.09
N ILE A 66 6.35 3.48 -6.21
CA ILE A 66 7.71 3.61 -5.66
C ILE A 66 8.76 3.47 -6.77
N ALA A 67 8.66 2.45 -7.61
CA ALA A 67 9.60 2.24 -8.72
C ALA A 67 9.69 3.47 -9.62
N LYS A 68 8.53 4.04 -9.99
CA LYS A 68 8.43 5.25 -10.80
C LYS A 68 9.00 6.48 -10.08
N SER A 69 8.71 6.64 -8.79
CA SER A 69 9.15 7.82 -8.02
C SER A 69 10.67 7.85 -7.80
N ALA A 70 11.31 6.67 -7.81
CA ALA A 70 12.74 6.50 -7.61
C ALA A 70 13.58 6.59 -8.91
N VAL A 71 12.97 6.64 -10.09
CA VAL A 71 13.72 6.75 -11.37
C VAL A 71 14.62 7.98 -11.35
N GLY A 72 15.91 7.77 -11.60
CA GLY A 72 16.92 8.85 -11.66
C GLY A 72 17.32 9.43 -10.30
N LYS A 73 16.80 8.89 -9.19
CA LYS A 73 17.17 9.28 -7.83
C LYS A 73 18.08 8.22 -7.20
N SER A 74 18.94 8.66 -6.29
CA SER A 74 19.84 7.75 -5.58
C SER A 74 19.82 8.05 -4.09
N ARG A 75 20.15 7.04 -3.28
CA ARG A 75 20.38 7.19 -1.83
C ARG A 75 19.19 7.89 -1.14
N GLU A 76 19.44 9.02 -0.48
CA GLU A 76 18.48 9.81 0.30
C GLU A 76 17.29 10.28 -0.53
N ASP A 77 17.52 10.74 -1.77
CA ASP A 77 16.45 11.19 -2.66
C ASP A 77 15.51 10.05 -3.04
N GLY A 78 16.05 8.83 -3.19
CA GLY A 78 15.26 7.62 -3.42
C GLY A 78 14.38 7.29 -2.22
N LEU A 79 14.93 7.35 -1.00
CA LEU A 79 14.20 7.13 0.24
C LEU A 79 13.08 8.17 0.43
N LYS A 80 13.39 9.46 0.20
CA LYS A 80 12.40 10.54 0.30
C LYS A 80 11.29 10.35 -0.72
N ALA A 81 11.62 10.07 -1.98
CA ALA A 81 10.64 9.84 -3.05
C ALA A 81 9.70 8.65 -2.79
N MET A 82 10.22 7.60 -2.16
CA MET A 82 9.43 6.44 -1.74
C MET A 82 8.45 6.81 -0.62
N CYS A 83 8.86 7.56 0.40
CA CYS A 83 7.95 8.04 1.44
C CYS A 83 6.77 8.84 0.85
N TYR A 84 7.06 9.77 -0.05
CA TYR A 84 6.02 10.55 -0.72
C TYR A 84 5.11 9.69 -1.60
N ALA A 85 5.66 8.74 -2.35
CA ALA A 85 4.86 7.84 -3.19
C ALA A 85 3.89 6.97 -2.36
N LEU A 86 4.33 6.51 -1.19
CA LEU A 86 3.48 5.76 -0.26
C LEU A 86 2.35 6.62 0.31
N ARG A 87 2.65 7.85 0.77
CA ARG A 87 1.63 8.79 1.27
C ARG A 87 0.64 9.20 0.16
N GLU A 88 1.14 9.49 -1.04
CA GLU A 88 0.30 9.81 -2.19
C GLU A 88 -0.62 8.64 -2.55
N PHE A 89 -0.13 7.39 -2.51
CA PHE A 89 -1.00 6.22 -2.68
C PHE A 89 -2.08 6.13 -1.59
N ALA A 90 -1.75 6.46 -0.34
CA ALA A 90 -2.73 6.48 0.75
C ALA A 90 -3.86 7.49 0.48
N HIS A 91 -3.56 8.63 -0.13
CA HIS A 91 -4.57 9.60 -0.55
C HIS A 91 -5.36 9.17 -1.79
N ASP A 92 -4.70 8.57 -2.77
CA ASP A 92 -5.35 8.09 -4.00
C ASP A 92 -6.32 6.92 -3.74
N HIS A 93 -5.94 6.05 -2.80
CA HIS A 93 -6.61 4.78 -2.51
C HIS A 93 -6.74 4.53 -0.99
N PRO A 94 -7.50 5.36 -0.26
CA PRO A 94 -7.51 5.33 1.21
C PRO A 94 -8.01 4.01 1.79
N GLY A 95 -9.06 3.43 1.20
CA GLY A 95 -9.63 2.17 1.68
C GLY A 95 -8.76 0.97 1.35
N VAL A 96 -8.13 0.96 0.17
CA VAL A 96 -7.17 -0.10 -0.18
C VAL A 96 -5.92 0.02 0.67
N PHE A 97 -5.42 1.24 0.92
CA PHE A 97 -4.27 1.49 1.78
C PHE A 97 -4.51 0.99 3.21
N GLU A 98 -5.67 1.32 3.79
CA GLU A 98 -6.06 0.79 5.09
C GLU A 98 -6.11 -0.75 5.08
N ALA A 99 -6.71 -1.35 4.04
CA ALA A 99 -6.81 -2.80 3.92
C ALA A 99 -5.45 -3.51 3.91
N ILE A 100 -4.47 -2.98 3.17
CA ILE A 100 -3.13 -3.57 3.09
C ILE A 100 -2.31 -3.36 4.37
N CYS A 101 -2.50 -2.25 5.10
CA CYS A 101 -1.82 -2.00 6.37
C CYS A 101 -2.22 -3.03 7.44
N TRP A 102 -3.51 -3.41 7.48
CA TRP A 102 -4.02 -4.41 8.43
C TRP A 102 -3.83 -5.85 7.96
N HIS A 103 -3.44 -6.06 6.69
CA HIS A 103 -3.25 -7.40 6.15
C HIS A 103 -1.94 -8.02 6.65
N ASN A 104 -2.07 -8.96 7.60
CA ASN A 104 -0.92 -9.73 8.07
C ASN A 104 -0.50 -10.78 7.03
N SER A 105 0.50 -10.46 6.23
CA SER A 105 1.02 -11.37 5.20
C SER A 105 1.83 -12.55 5.77
N TYR A 106 2.10 -12.56 7.09
CA TYR A 106 2.88 -13.59 7.76
C TYR A 106 2.02 -14.74 8.33
N THR A 107 0.70 -14.67 8.21
CA THR A 107 -0.21 -15.70 8.73
C THR A 107 -0.61 -16.78 7.72
N SER A 108 -0.18 -16.68 6.45
CA SER A 108 -0.32 -17.77 5.47
C SER A 108 0.80 -17.77 4.42
N ASP A 109 1.24 -18.96 4.01
CA ASP A 109 2.34 -19.14 3.03
C ASP A 109 2.03 -18.55 1.66
N GLN A 110 0.74 -18.51 1.28
CA GLN A 110 0.26 -17.97 0.00
C GLN A 110 0.37 -16.43 -0.07
N ASN A 111 0.30 -15.75 1.08
CA ASN A 111 0.46 -14.29 1.20
C ASN A 111 1.94 -13.86 1.15
N HIS A 112 2.86 -14.78 1.42
CA HIS A 112 4.30 -14.52 1.42
C HIS A 112 4.85 -14.28 0.01
N GLU A 113 4.36 -15.00 -1.01
CA GLU A 113 4.79 -14.82 -2.41
C GLU A 113 4.24 -13.53 -3.04
N ILE A 114 3.04 -13.11 -2.62
CA ILE A 114 2.41 -11.87 -3.09
C ILE A 114 3.19 -10.65 -2.60
N THR A 115 3.71 -10.69 -1.36
CA THR A 115 4.48 -9.59 -0.77
C THR A 115 5.96 -9.60 -1.17
N LYS A 116 6.55 -10.75 -1.50
CA LYS A 116 7.95 -10.85 -1.98
C LYS A 116 8.25 -9.97 -3.19
N GLY A 117 7.32 -9.86 -4.14
CA GLY A 117 7.50 -9.03 -5.34
C GLY A 117 7.35 -7.52 -5.10
N VAL A 118 6.61 -7.14 -4.06
CA VAL A 118 6.13 -5.78 -3.83
C VAL A 118 7.13 -4.90 -3.06
N ILE A 119 8.07 -5.54 -2.38
CA ILE A 119 9.15 -4.85 -1.67
C ILE A 119 10.38 -4.77 -2.58
N SER A 120 10.35 -5.31 -3.81
CA SER A 120 11.52 -5.39 -4.69
C SER A 120 12.08 -4.00 -5.07
N SER A 121 11.22 -3.04 -5.41
CA SER A 121 11.65 -1.67 -5.73
C SER A 121 12.25 -0.97 -4.52
N LEU A 122 11.71 -1.28 -3.34
CA LEU A 122 12.16 -0.72 -2.08
C LEU A 122 13.52 -1.30 -1.66
N TYR A 123 13.70 -2.61 -1.80
CA TYR A 123 15.02 -3.25 -1.63
C TYR A 123 16.03 -2.69 -2.63
N SER A 124 15.63 -2.45 -3.88
CA SER A 124 16.53 -1.91 -4.92
C SER A 124 17.08 -0.53 -4.56
N ILE A 125 16.28 0.33 -3.91
CA ILE A 125 16.76 1.63 -3.38
C ILE A 125 17.80 1.39 -2.28
N LEU A 126 17.55 0.45 -1.36
CA LEU A 126 18.44 0.13 -0.26
C LEU A 126 19.74 -0.56 -0.70
N ASP A 127 19.72 -1.29 -1.81
CA ASP A 127 20.92 -1.89 -2.41
C ASP A 127 21.95 -0.83 -2.84
N SER A 128 21.50 0.38 -3.17
CA SER A 128 22.39 1.50 -3.50
C SER A 128 23.12 2.12 -2.29
N LEU A 129 22.75 1.74 -1.07
CA LEU A 129 23.25 2.32 0.19
C LEU A 129 24.31 1.46 0.90
N GLU A 130 24.72 0.33 0.31
CA GLU A 130 25.73 -0.61 0.86
C GLU A 130 25.43 -1.08 2.30
N PHE A 131 24.16 -1.08 2.70
CA PHE A 131 23.74 -1.53 4.03
C PHE A 131 23.78 -3.06 4.15
N SER A 132 24.01 -3.56 5.38
CA SER A 132 23.79 -4.97 5.69
C SER A 132 22.31 -5.34 5.60
N GLU A 133 21.99 -6.59 5.31
CA GLU A 133 20.59 -7.07 5.23
C GLU A 133 19.76 -6.75 6.49
N VAL A 134 20.38 -6.88 7.67
CA VAL A 134 19.74 -6.53 8.95
C VAL A 134 19.43 -5.04 9.01
N LYS A 135 20.37 -4.17 8.60
CA LYS A 135 20.14 -2.72 8.56
C LYS A 135 19.08 -2.34 7.54
N LYS A 136 19.06 -2.95 6.35
CA LYS A 136 18.00 -2.77 5.35
C LYS A 136 16.62 -3.06 5.95
N MET A 137 16.47 -4.15 6.71
CA MET A 137 15.22 -4.49 7.39
C MET A 137 14.80 -3.48 8.45
N HIS A 138 15.76 -2.94 9.23
CA HIS A 138 15.46 -1.86 10.18
C HIS A 138 14.98 -0.60 9.46
N VAL A 139 15.70 -0.16 8.42
CA VAL A 139 15.32 1.01 7.61
C VAL A 139 13.92 0.84 7.02
N LEU A 140 13.67 -0.31 6.39
CA LEU A 140 12.38 -0.65 5.79
C LEU A 140 11.23 -0.54 6.81
N ARG A 141 11.37 -1.19 7.96
CA ARG A 141 10.34 -1.19 9.01
C ARG A 141 10.12 0.19 9.61
N SER A 142 11.19 0.94 9.86
CA SER A 142 11.11 2.29 10.42
C SER A 142 10.43 3.27 9.46
N MET A 143 10.81 3.25 8.18
CA MET A 143 10.20 4.13 7.19
C MET A 143 8.74 3.77 6.94
N ARG A 144 8.42 2.48 6.73
CA ARG A 144 7.03 2.05 6.56
C ARG A 144 6.18 2.38 7.78
N GLY A 145 6.66 2.07 8.99
CA GLY A 145 5.92 2.35 10.22
C GLY A 145 5.63 3.85 10.39
N PHE A 146 6.57 4.72 10.05
CA PHE A 146 6.33 6.16 10.05
C PHE A 146 5.30 6.57 9.00
N VAL A 147 5.51 6.21 7.72
CA VAL A 147 4.64 6.66 6.62
C VAL A 147 3.23 6.10 6.76
N GLU A 148 3.09 4.81 7.07
CA GLU A 148 1.80 4.16 7.29
C GLU A 148 1.10 4.77 8.51
N GLY A 149 1.82 4.95 9.62
CA GLY A 149 1.26 5.56 10.82
C GLY A 149 0.80 7.00 10.59
N PHE A 150 1.63 7.82 9.96
CA PHE A 150 1.29 9.21 9.63
C PHE A 150 0.09 9.28 8.69
N SER A 151 0.12 8.51 7.60
CA SER A 151 -0.95 8.51 6.58
C SER A 151 -2.28 8.02 7.17
N MET A 152 -2.26 7.00 8.03
CA MET A 152 -3.48 6.53 8.71
C MET A 152 -4.06 7.61 9.63
N LEU A 153 -3.22 8.27 10.43
CA LEU A 153 -3.66 9.38 11.29
C LEU A 153 -4.21 10.55 10.48
N GLU A 154 -3.60 10.85 9.35
CA GLU A 154 -4.03 11.89 8.41
C GLU A 154 -5.39 11.56 7.77
N LEU A 155 -5.54 10.35 7.21
CA LEU A 155 -6.79 9.89 6.58
C LEU A 155 -7.97 9.91 7.56
N HIS A 156 -7.73 9.68 8.84
CA HIS A 156 -8.75 9.74 9.89
C HIS A 156 -8.83 11.11 10.59
N GLY A 157 -8.18 12.16 10.09
CA GLY A 157 -8.27 13.52 10.63
C GLY A 157 -7.77 13.66 12.06
N SER A 158 -6.82 12.81 12.49
CA SER A 158 -6.43 12.66 13.90
C SER A 158 -5.37 13.66 14.40
N PHE A 159 -4.90 14.58 13.55
CA PHE A 159 -3.87 15.55 13.92
C PHE A 159 -4.39 16.86 14.57
N GLY A 160 -5.67 17.20 14.40
CA GLY A 160 -6.39 18.24 15.16
C GLY A 160 -5.99 19.71 14.95
N ASP A 161 -4.69 20.02 14.86
CA ASP A 161 -4.16 21.39 14.76
C ASP A 161 -4.10 21.92 13.32
N LYS A 162 -3.93 23.24 13.15
CA LYS A 162 -3.86 23.92 11.83
C LYS A 162 -2.47 23.90 11.17
N ILE A 163 -1.53 23.14 11.73
CA ILE A 163 -0.18 23.01 11.16
C ILE A 163 -0.28 22.22 9.85
N SER A 164 0.51 22.61 8.85
CA SER A 164 0.60 21.89 7.58
C SER A 164 1.01 20.43 7.82
N LEU A 165 0.17 19.49 7.37
CA LEU A 165 0.50 18.07 7.40
C LEU A 165 1.64 17.74 6.44
N ASP A 166 1.75 18.48 5.35
CA ASP A 166 2.88 18.36 4.41
C ASP A 166 4.20 18.73 5.07
N ASP A 167 4.25 19.85 5.79
CA ASP A 167 5.46 20.30 6.50
C ASP A 167 5.83 19.30 7.61
N SER A 168 4.83 18.77 8.32
CA SER A 168 5.02 17.79 9.39
C SER A 168 5.53 16.45 8.84
N PHE A 169 4.99 16.02 7.70
CA PHE A 169 5.44 14.82 7.01
C PHE A 169 6.88 14.98 6.50
N GLU A 170 7.18 16.11 5.83
CA GLU A 170 8.53 16.42 5.35
C GLU A 170 9.54 16.42 6.49
N TYR A 171 9.22 17.12 7.59
CA TYR A 171 10.08 17.17 8.77
C TYR A 171 10.37 15.76 9.32
N GLY A 172 9.36 14.90 9.42
CA GLY A 172 9.53 13.52 9.89
C GLY A 172 10.36 12.65 8.95
N VAL A 173 10.14 12.77 7.63
CA VAL A 173 10.94 12.07 6.62
C VAL A 173 12.41 12.50 6.68
N ASP A 174 12.68 13.80 6.73
CA ASP A 174 14.05 14.33 6.77
C ASP A 174 14.77 13.92 8.06
N ALA A 175 14.07 13.92 9.20
CA ALA A 175 14.61 13.44 10.47
C ALA A 175 14.96 11.95 10.43
N LEU A 176 14.10 11.11 9.85
CA LEU A 176 14.34 9.67 9.68
C LEU A 176 15.53 9.39 8.78
N ILE A 177 15.55 10.00 7.58
CA ILE A 177 16.64 9.82 6.62
C ILE A 177 17.96 10.29 7.22
N SER A 178 17.99 11.45 7.87
CA SER A 178 19.18 11.95 8.57
C SER A 178 19.68 10.98 9.64
N GLY A 179 18.78 10.32 10.37
CA GLY A 179 19.12 9.29 11.36
C GLY A 179 19.70 8.02 10.72
N ILE A 180 19.07 7.55 9.64
CA ILE A 180 19.47 6.35 8.88
C ILE A 180 20.87 6.51 8.28
N MET A 181 21.19 7.70 7.78
CA MET A 181 22.45 7.98 7.10
C MET A 181 23.63 8.23 8.05
N LYS A 182 23.37 8.50 9.33
CA LYS A 182 24.41 8.69 10.37
C LYS A 182 24.88 7.38 11.01
N GLY A 183 24.00 6.39 11.12
CA GLY A 183 24.35 5.03 11.55
C GLY A 183 24.82 4.18 10.38
#